data_AF-A0A385DJK8-F1
#
_entry.id   AF-A0A385DJK8-F1
#
_cell.length_a   1.000
_cell.length_b   1.000
_cell.length_c   1.000
_cell.angle_alpha   90.00
_cell.angle_beta   90.00
_cell.angle_gamma   90.00
#
_symmetry.space_group_name_H-M   'P 1'
#
loop_
_entity.id
_entity.type
_entity.pdbx_description
1 polymer ?
#
loop_
_entity_poly.entity_id
_entity_poly.type
_entity_poly.pdbx_seq_one_letter_code
_entity_poly.pdbx_strand_id
1 'polypeptide(L)'
;MIRRPAPGARRPGAPALRCGAKAVAEFVDVFLSFPSFLITLALLFVHGNAGLANGVWTGVTGGAEGAVPLPDHTVGVLLAEITYFTPFVMRPLHAALSQLDTAQLEVASSLGARPAQIVRRVILPGALPVLAAGGSLVLVLCLDEFGIVLFTSAKDVTTLPRS
;
A
#
# COMPACT_ATOMS: atom_id res chain seq x y z
N MET A 1 -30.94 -29.69 -35.18
CA MET A 1 -30.60 -28.41 -35.84
C MET A 1 -30.07 -27.46 -34.77
N ILE A 2 -28.75 -27.47 -34.53
CA ILE A 2 -28.08 -26.74 -33.45
C ILE A 2 -27.73 -25.35 -33.99
N ARG A 3 -28.37 -24.29 -33.47
CA ARG A 3 -28.04 -22.90 -33.83
C ARG A 3 -26.65 -22.56 -33.27
N ARG A 4 -25.66 -22.36 -34.14
CA ARG A 4 -24.37 -21.76 -33.76
C ARG A 4 -24.59 -20.31 -33.31
N PRO A 5 -23.96 -19.85 -32.22
CA PRO A 5 -23.99 -18.44 -31.84
C PRO A 5 -23.15 -17.60 -32.83
N ALA A 6 -23.60 -16.38 -33.11
CA ALA A 6 -22.99 -15.47 -34.08
C ALA A 6 -21.57 -15.00 -33.65
N PRO A 7 -20.61 -14.88 -34.57
CA PRO A 7 -19.29 -14.34 -34.28
C PRO A 7 -19.38 -12.81 -34.26
N GLY A 8 -19.33 -12.20 -33.07
CA GLY A 8 -19.32 -10.73 -32.99
C GLY A 8 -19.77 -10.09 -31.67
N ALA A 9 -20.06 -10.87 -30.62
CA ALA A 9 -20.34 -10.29 -29.30
C ALA A 9 -19.05 -9.70 -28.69
N ARG A 10 -18.74 -8.45 -29.07
CA ARG A 10 -17.72 -7.61 -28.46
C ARG A 10 -18.06 -7.53 -26.97
N ARG A 11 -17.22 -8.12 -26.12
CA ARG A 11 -17.38 -8.07 -24.67
C ARG A 11 -17.51 -6.60 -24.23
N PRO A 12 -18.52 -6.22 -23.43
CA PRO A 12 -18.70 -4.84 -23.02
C PRO A 12 -17.48 -4.31 -22.25
N GLY A 13 -17.16 -3.05 -22.53
CA GLY A 13 -15.96 -2.33 -22.16
C GLY A 13 -15.39 -2.58 -20.76
N ALA A 14 -14.12 -2.95 -20.73
CA ALA A 14 -13.27 -2.56 -19.61
C ALA A 14 -13.25 -1.02 -19.55
N PRO A 15 -13.42 -0.39 -18.37
CA PRO A 15 -13.38 1.06 -18.25
C PRO A 15 -12.03 1.56 -18.76
N ALA A 16 -12.07 2.51 -19.71
CA ALA A 16 -10.87 3.18 -20.21
C ALA A 16 -10.26 4.01 -19.07
N LEU A 17 -9.31 3.41 -18.34
CA LEU A 17 -8.52 4.13 -17.33
C LEU A 17 -7.83 5.32 -18.00
N ARG A 18 -7.96 6.50 -17.37
CA ARG A 18 -7.23 7.71 -17.79
C ARG A 18 -5.72 7.41 -17.81
N CYS A 19 -4.97 7.97 -18.77
CA CYS A 19 -3.54 7.67 -18.97
C CYS A 19 -2.71 7.74 -17.66
N GLY A 20 -3.01 8.70 -16.78
CA GLY A 20 -2.34 8.81 -15.47
C GLY A 20 -2.62 7.64 -14.53
N ALA A 21 -3.86 7.14 -14.47
CA ALA A 21 -4.21 6.01 -13.61
C ALA A 21 -3.60 4.69 -14.11
N LYS A 22 -3.43 4.55 -15.43
CA LYS A 22 -2.76 3.40 -16.02
C LYS A 22 -1.26 3.37 -15.68
N ALA A 23 -0.59 4.51 -15.78
CA ALA A 23 0.82 4.64 -15.41
C ALA A 23 1.08 4.28 -13.93
N VAL A 24 0.20 4.74 -13.03
CA VAL A 24 0.30 4.40 -11.60
C VAL A 24 0.06 2.91 -11.36
N ALA A 25 -0.92 2.30 -12.04
CA ALA A 25 -1.19 0.87 -11.90
C ALA A 25 -0.01 0.01 -12.37
N GLU A 26 0.55 0.33 -13.54
CA GLU A 26 1.74 -0.34 -14.09
C GLU A 26 2.96 -0.17 -13.17
N PHE A 27 3.20 1.02 -12.63
CA PHE A 27 4.27 1.24 -11.66
C PHE A 27 4.10 0.36 -10.41
N VAL A 28 2.89 0.27 -9.87
CA VAL A 28 2.60 -0.58 -8.71
C VAL A 28 2.81 -2.06 -9.05
N ASP A 29 2.39 -2.52 -10.23
CA ASP A 29 2.63 -3.92 -10.66
C ASP A 29 4.12 -4.23 -10.79
N VAL A 30 4.88 -3.30 -11.37
CA VAL A 30 6.34 -3.40 -11.48
C VAL A 30 6.96 -3.42 -10.08
N PHE A 31 6.55 -2.52 -9.18
CA PHE A 31 7.00 -2.47 -7.79
C PHE A 31 6.74 -3.78 -7.04
N LEU A 32 5.56 -4.37 -7.21
CA LEU A 32 5.17 -5.64 -6.59
C LEU A 32 5.88 -6.86 -7.17
N SER A 33 6.48 -6.74 -8.36
CA SER A 33 7.32 -7.80 -8.94
C SER A 33 8.70 -7.89 -8.29
N PHE A 34 9.14 -6.80 -7.65
CA PHE A 34 10.40 -6.80 -6.92
C PHE A 34 10.26 -7.63 -5.64
N PRO A 35 11.30 -8.39 -5.26
CA PRO A 35 11.31 -9.10 -4.00
C PRO A 35 11.07 -8.15 -2.81
N SER A 36 10.20 -8.55 -1.88
CA SER A 36 9.76 -7.75 -0.74
C SER A 36 10.89 -7.27 0.16
N PHE A 37 11.96 -8.06 0.33
CA PHE A 37 13.13 -7.66 1.12
C PHE A 37 13.84 -6.41 0.57
N LEU A 38 13.66 -6.08 -0.72
CA LEU A 38 14.20 -4.83 -1.28
C LEU A 38 13.53 -3.60 -0.67
N ILE A 39 12.29 -3.70 -0.19
CA ILE A 39 11.62 -2.62 0.54
C ILE A 39 12.33 -2.37 1.87
N THR A 40 12.66 -3.43 2.59
CA THR A 40 13.44 -3.35 3.82
C THR A 40 14.82 -2.74 3.58
N LEU A 41 15.50 -3.14 2.50
CA LEU A 41 16.79 -2.55 2.14
C LEU A 41 16.66 -1.08 1.74
N ALA A 42 15.61 -0.70 1.02
CA ALA A 42 15.35 0.70 0.68
C ALA A 42 15.07 1.54 1.93
N LEU A 43 14.27 1.04 2.86
CA LEU A 43 14.02 1.69 4.14
C LEU A 43 15.30 1.81 4.98
N LEU A 44 16.14 0.76 5.00
CA LEU A 44 17.44 0.78 5.66
C LEU A 44 18.39 1.78 5.00
N PHE A 45 18.40 1.89 3.67
CA PHE A 45 19.23 2.85 2.97
C PHE A 45 18.79 4.29 3.23
N VAL A 46 17.48 4.54 3.34
CA VAL A 46 16.93 5.87 3.59
C VAL A 46 17.11 6.26 5.07
N HIS A 47 16.67 5.41 6.00
CA HIS A 47 16.57 5.71 7.43
C HIS A 47 17.74 5.18 8.25
N GLY A 48 18.66 4.42 7.64
CA GLY A 48 19.90 3.89 8.21
C GLY A 48 20.65 4.87 9.09
N ASN A 49 21.32 4.41 10.13
CA ASN A 49 22.24 5.25 10.91
C ASN A 49 23.32 5.91 10.02
N ALA A 50 23.74 5.23 8.95
CA ALA A 50 24.58 5.75 7.87
C ALA A 50 23.82 5.92 6.54
N GLY A 51 22.48 6.04 6.60
CA GLY A 51 21.60 6.12 5.44
C GLY A 51 21.58 7.52 4.81
N LEU A 52 20.95 7.63 3.64
CA LEU A 52 20.84 8.87 2.87
C LEU A 52 20.26 10.02 3.70
N ALA A 53 19.23 9.78 4.50
CA ALA A 53 18.60 10.83 5.31
C ALA A 53 19.57 11.40 6.35
N ASN A 54 20.29 10.52 7.06
CA ASN A 54 21.28 10.94 8.07
C ASN A 54 22.53 11.53 7.41
N GLY A 55 22.97 11.04 6.25
CA GLY A 55 24.07 11.61 5.48
C GLY A 55 23.78 13.03 4.96
N VAL A 56 22.58 13.27 4.44
CA VAL A 56 22.15 14.62 4.02
C VAL A 56 22.00 15.53 5.24
N TRP A 57 21.43 15.03 6.34
CA TRP A 57 21.26 15.81 7.56
C TRP A 57 22.61 16.29 8.13
N THR A 58 23.55 15.37 8.29
CA THR A 58 24.90 15.68 8.79
C THR A 58 25.68 16.58 7.82
N GLY A 59 25.50 16.40 6.50
CA GLY A 59 26.08 17.27 5.48
C GLY A 59 25.55 18.71 5.48
N VAL A 60 24.28 18.92 5.86
CA VAL A 60 23.65 20.25 5.92
C VAL A 60 23.82 20.93 7.28
N THR A 61 23.78 20.17 8.38
CA THR A 61 23.79 20.71 9.75
C THR A 61 25.16 20.71 10.41
N GLY A 62 26.14 19.95 9.89
CA GLY A 62 27.45 19.77 10.51
C GLY A 62 27.41 19.02 11.86
N GLY A 63 26.24 18.52 12.28
CA GLY A 63 26.07 17.72 13.49
C GLY A 63 26.69 16.33 13.34
N ALA A 64 27.27 15.81 14.42
CA ALA A 64 27.89 14.47 14.45
C ALA A 64 26.85 13.33 14.57
N GLU A 65 25.61 13.66 14.94
CA GLU A 65 24.54 12.69 15.14
C GLU A 65 23.42 12.91 14.11
N GLY A 66 23.00 11.83 13.45
CA GLY A 66 21.86 11.85 12.53
C GLY A 66 20.56 12.13 13.28
N ALA A 67 19.74 13.06 12.79
CA ALA A 67 18.49 13.43 13.48
C ALA A 67 17.37 12.40 13.36
N VAL A 68 17.48 11.44 12.44
CA VAL A 68 16.45 10.42 12.21
C VAL A 68 16.98 9.09 12.72
N PRO A 69 16.73 8.74 13.99
CA PRO A 69 17.08 7.42 14.49
C PRO A 69 16.34 6.35 13.69
N LEU A 70 16.99 5.20 13.54
CA LEU A 70 16.37 4.03 12.92
C LEU A 70 15.10 3.66 13.69
N PRO A 71 13.98 3.34 13.03
CA PRO A 71 12.86 2.72 13.70
C PRO A 71 13.30 1.39 14.36
N ASP A 72 12.77 1.10 15.55
CA ASP A 72 12.94 -0.19 16.20
C ASP A 72 12.53 -1.33 15.26
N HIS A 73 13.07 -2.54 15.49
CA HIS A 73 12.79 -3.74 14.69
C HIS A 73 11.30 -3.88 14.34
N THR A 74 10.42 -3.81 15.33
CA THR A 74 8.98 -3.97 15.16
C THR A 74 8.36 -2.87 14.29
N VAL A 75 8.79 -1.63 14.48
CA VAL A 75 8.28 -0.49 13.70
C VAL A 75 8.80 -0.55 12.26
N GLY A 76 10.04 -0.97 12.07
CA GLY A 76 10.65 -1.19 10.75
C GLY A 76 9.94 -2.26 9.93
N VAL A 77 9.64 -3.42 10.55
CA VAL A 77 8.84 -4.48 9.91
C VAL A 77 7.45 -3.96 9.54
N LEU A 78 6.77 -3.30 10.49
CA LEU A 78 5.42 -2.80 10.27
C LEU A 78 5.37 -1.78 9.12
N LEU A 79 6.31 -0.85 9.05
CA LEU A 79 6.39 0.13 7.97
C LEU A 79 6.68 -0.52 6.61
N ALA A 80 7.58 -1.52 6.57
CA ALA A 80 7.89 -2.25 5.35
C ALA A 80 6.67 -3.02 4.84
N GLU A 81 5.99 -3.77 5.72
CA GLU A 81 4.78 -4.53 5.37
C GLU A 81 3.63 -3.62 4.94
N ILE A 82 3.38 -2.52 5.66
CA ILE A 82 2.35 -1.54 5.25
C ILE A 82 2.69 -1.02 3.86
N THR A 83 3.93 -0.60 3.61
CA THR A 83 4.34 -0.06 2.31
C THR A 83 4.16 -1.07 1.18
N TYR A 84 4.53 -2.33 1.42
CA TYR A 84 4.45 -3.40 0.43
C TYR A 84 3.01 -3.88 0.18
N PHE A 85 2.19 -4.00 1.23
CA PHE A 85 0.84 -4.58 1.12
C PHE A 85 -0.29 -3.57 0.90
N THR A 86 -0.07 -2.27 1.14
CA THR A 86 -1.04 -1.19 0.85
C THR A 86 -1.73 -1.31 -0.52
N PRO A 87 -1.02 -1.52 -1.66
CA PRO A 87 -1.67 -1.60 -2.97
C PRO A 87 -2.70 -2.73 -3.10
N PHE A 88 -2.56 -3.83 -2.36
CA PHE A 88 -3.49 -4.96 -2.40
C PHE A 88 -4.85 -4.62 -1.76
N VAL A 89 -4.88 -3.70 -0.79
CA VAL A 89 -6.12 -3.21 -0.18
C VAL A 89 -6.68 -2.03 -0.96
N MET A 90 -5.81 -1.12 -1.42
CA MET A 90 -6.23 0.09 -2.11
C MET A 90 -6.93 -0.19 -3.45
N ARG A 91 -6.47 -1.19 -4.22
CA ARG A 91 -7.07 -1.56 -5.51
C ARG A 91 -8.54 -1.97 -5.40
N PRO A 92 -8.92 -2.99 -4.60
CA PRO A 92 -10.31 -3.38 -4.44
C PRO A 92 -11.13 -2.31 -3.74
N LEU A 93 -10.55 -1.57 -2.78
CA LEU A 93 -11.23 -0.44 -2.13
C LEU A 93 -11.60 0.64 -3.14
N HIS A 94 -10.66 1.05 -4.01
CA HIS A 94 -10.92 2.03 -5.05
C HIS A 94 -11.97 1.54 -6.04
N ALA A 95 -11.91 0.26 -6.45
CA ALA A 95 -12.92 -0.33 -7.33
C ALA A 95 -14.31 -0.28 -6.69
N ALA A 96 -14.44 -0.62 -5.41
CA ALA A 96 -15.71 -0.56 -4.69
C ALA A 96 -16.23 0.88 -4.53
N LEU A 97 -15.35 1.82 -4.18
CA LEU A 97 -15.73 3.23 -4.05
C LEU A 97 -16.15 3.84 -5.40
N SER A 98 -15.54 3.41 -6.50
CA SER A 98 -15.92 3.88 -7.85
C SER A 98 -17.30 3.42 -8.30
N GLN A 99 -17.88 2.42 -7.63
CA GLN A 99 -19.24 1.93 -7.88
C GLN A 99 -20.29 2.59 -6.98
N LEU A 100 -19.88 3.45 -6.03
CA LEU A 100 -20.83 4.17 -5.19
C LEU A 100 -21.69 5.11 -6.04
N ASP A 101 -23.01 5.02 -5.84
CA ASP A 101 -23.96 5.88 -6.53
C ASP A 101 -23.81 7.33 -6.03
N THR A 102 -23.48 8.22 -6.96
CA THR A 102 -23.30 9.65 -6.65
C THR A 102 -24.62 10.27 -6.18
N ALA A 103 -25.77 9.75 -6.60
CA ALA A 103 -27.08 10.22 -6.14
C ALA A 103 -27.27 10.05 -4.63
N GLN A 104 -26.72 8.99 -4.02
CA GLN A 104 -26.78 8.81 -2.57
C GLN A 104 -26.01 9.89 -1.81
N LEU A 105 -24.88 10.34 -2.37
CA LEU A 105 -24.06 11.41 -1.80
C LEU A 105 -24.76 12.77 -1.94
N GLU A 106 -25.36 13.03 -3.09
CA GLU A 106 -26.14 14.25 -3.37
C GLU A 106 -27.36 14.37 -2.45
N VAL A 107 -28.11 13.27 -2.25
CA VAL A 107 -29.25 13.22 -1.31
C VAL A 107 -28.79 13.48 0.12
N ALA A 108 -27.71 12.85 0.57
CA ALA A 108 -27.18 13.08 1.91
C ALA A 108 -26.76 14.54 2.11
N SER A 109 -26.11 15.15 1.12
CA SER A 109 -25.69 16.56 1.17
C SER A 109 -26.89 17.51 1.18
N SER A 110 -27.94 17.22 0.40
CA SER A 110 -29.18 17.99 0.34
C SER A 110 -29.96 17.96 1.65
N LEU A 111 -29.82 16.89 2.44
CA LEU A 111 -30.36 16.77 3.81
C LEU A 111 -29.49 17.47 4.87
N GLY A 112 -28.45 18.22 4.46
CA GLY A 112 -27.57 18.98 5.34
C GLY A 112 -26.42 18.17 5.94
N ALA A 113 -26.11 16.97 5.42
CA ALA A 113 -24.99 16.19 5.92
C ALA A 113 -23.65 16.86 5.57
N ARG A 114 -22.78 17.03 6.57
CA ARG A 114 -21.40 17.49 6.40
C ARG A 114 -20.52 16.38 5.80
N PRO A 115 -19.41 16.71 5.11
CA PRO A 115 -18.54 15.71 4.48
C PRO A 115 -18.11 14.56 5.40
N ALA A 116 -17.74 14.85 6.66
CA ALA A 116 -17.38 13.82 7.63
C ALA A 116 -18.55 12.87 7.98
N GLN A 117 -19.79 13.35 7.96
CA GLN A 117 -20.98 12.52 8.17
C GLN A 117 -21.24 11.61 6.97
N ILE A 118 -21.07 12.12 5.75
CA ILE A 118 -21.19 11.34 4.51
C ILE A 118 -20.14 10.22 4.50
N VAL A 119 -18.88 10.55 4.81
CA VAL A 119 -17.81 9.54 4.92
C VAL A 119 -18.19 8.47 5.94
N ARG A 120 -18.58 8.85 7.16
CA ARG A 120 -18.84 7.87 8.23
C ARG A 120 -20.12 7.05 8.04
N ARG A 121 -21.16 7.62 7.43
CA ARG A 121 -22.50 7.01 7.36
C ARG A 121 -22.84 6.39 6.01
N VAL A 122 -22.17 6.79 4.93
CA VAL A 122 -22.43 6.29 3.58
C VAL A 122 -21.23 5.52 3.06
N ILE A 123 -20.06 6.17 3.02
CA ILE A 123 -18.87 5.60 2.38
C ILE A 123 -18.27 4.46 3.22
N LEU A 124 -18.02 4.72 4.51
CA LEU A 124 -17.38 3.77 5.42
C LEU A 124 -18.14 2.44 5.53
N PRO A 125 -19.46 2.39 5.79
CA PRO A 125 -20.17 1.10 5.86
C PRO A 125 -20.16 0.33 4.55
N GLY A 126 -20.17 1.01 3.40
CA GLY A 126 -20.00 0.37 2.09
C GLY A 126 -18.58 -0.15 1.86
N ALA A 127 -17.57 0.51 2.41
CA ALA A 127 -16.17 0.11 2.31
C ALA A 127 -15.78 -1.01 3.29
N LEU A 128 -16.45 -1.13 4.45
CA LEU A 128 -16.15 -2.13 5.48
C LEU A 128 -16.03 -3.59 4.97
N PRO A 129 -16.96 -4.15 4.17
CA PRO A 129 -16.82 -5.52 3.70
C PRO A 129 -15.58 -5.72 2.82
N VAL A 130 -15.21 -4.70 2.04
CA VAL A 130 -14.03 -4.72 1.18
C VAL A 130 -12.75 -4.60 2.00
N LEU A 131 -12.76 -3.75 3.02
CA LEU A 131 -11.65 -3.63 3.97
C LEU A 131 -11.46 -4.92 4.78
N ALA A 132 -12.56 -5.59 5.17
CA ALA A 132 -12.48 -6.88 5.85
C ALA A 132 -11.85 -7.95 4.95
N ALA A 133 -12.34 -8.08 3.70
CA ALA A 133 -11.77 -9.03 2.74
C ALA A 133 -10.30 -8.72 2.40
N GLY A 134 -9.97 -7.45 2.16
CA GLY A 134 -8.62 -6.99 1.90
C GLY A 134 -7.69 -7.18 3.11
N GLY A 135 -8.18 -6.91 4.32
CA GLY A 135 -7.45 -7.13 5.56
C GLY A 135 -7.17 -8.61 5.82
N SER A 136 -8.13 -9.50 5.54
CA SER A 136 -7.91 -10.95 5.62
C SER A 136 -6.87 -11.43 4.60
N LEU A 137 -6.89 -10.91 3.37
CA LEU A 137 -5.88 -11.22 2.37
C LEU A 137 -4.49 -10.77 2.84
N VAL A 138 -4.36 -9.52 3.30
CA VAL A 138 -3.08 -8.98 3.80
C VAL A 138 -2.59 -9.78 5.00
N LEU A 139 -3.47 -10.18 5.92
CA LEU A 139 -3.07 -11.01 7.05
C LEU A 139 -2.42 -12.32 6.59
N VAL A 140 -2.99 -13.00 5.60
CA VAL A 140 -2.40 -14.22 5.04
C VAL A 140 -1.06 -13.93 4.36
N LEU A 141 -0.97 -12.84 3.61
CA LEU A 141 0.28 -12.44 2.94
C LEU A 141 1.39 -12.08 3.94
N CYS A 142 1.06 -11.40 5.04
CA CYS A 142 2.00 -11.12 6.13
C CYS A 142 2.51 -12.41 6.78
N LEU A 143 1.64 -13.41 6.98
CA LEU A 143 2.04 -14.70 7.56
C LEU A 143 2.98 -15.50 6.64
N ASP A 144 2.88 -15.30 5.32
CA ASP A 144 3.75 -15.94 4.32
C ASP A 144 5.05 -15.14 4.08
N GLU A 145 5.17 -13.95 4.68
CA GLU A 145 6.27 -13.03 4.38
C GLU A 145 7.46 -13.21 5.33
N PHE A 146 8.50 -13.87 4.82
CA PHE A 146 9.75 -14.10 5.53
C PHE A 146 10.86 -13.12 5.15
N GLY A 147 10.83 -12.54 3.96
CA GLY A 147 11.91 -11.70 3.43
C GLY A 147 12.08 -10.41 4.23
N ILE A 148 10.98 -9.72 4.50
CA ILE A 148 10.97 -8.47 5.29
C ILE A 148 11.46 -8.74 6.72
N VAL A 149 10.96 -9.82 7.35
CA VAL A 149 11.28 -10.18 8.74
C VAL A 149 12.74 -10.60 8.88
N LEU A 150 13.25 -11.43 7.99
CA LEU A 150 14.65 -11.88 8.02
C LEU A 150 15.62 -10.71 7.93
N PHE A 151 15.45 -9.82 6.95
CA PHE A 151 16.35 -8.69 6.75
C PHE A 151 16.23 -7.64 7.85
N THR A 152 15.03 -7.44 8.41
CA THR A 152 14.85 -6.55 9.55
C THR A 152 15.42 -7.16 10.83
N SER A 153 15.44 -8.49 10.99
CA SER A 153 16.01 -9.16 12.18
C SER A 153 17.52 -9.35 12.09
N ALA A 154 18.06 -9.53 10.88
CA ALA A 154 19.49 -9.67 10.63
C ALA A 154 20.30 -8.41 11.01
N LYS A 155 19.65 -7.26 11.22
CA LYS A 155 20.32 -6.06 11.74
C LYS A 155 20.64 -6.14 13.23
N ASP A 156 19.95 -7.01 13.97
CA ASP A 156 20.06 -7.15 15.43
C ASP A 156 20.92 -8.37 15.86
N VAL A 157 21.49 -9.13 14.92
CA VAL A 157 22.40 -10.24 15.28
C VAL A 157 23.82 -9.73 15.52
N THR A 158 24.17 -9.56 16.79
CA THR A 158 25.52 -9.32 17.27
C THR A 158 26.42 -10.51 16.94
N THR A 159 27.19 -10.44 15.85
CA THR A 159 28.03 -11.54 15.37
C THR A 159 29.42 -11.59 16.03
N LEU A 160 29.47 -11.44 17.37
CA LEU A 160 30.62 -11.49 18.31
C LEU A 160 31.06 -10.13 18.90
N PRO A 161 31.36 -10.06 20.22
CA PRO A 161 32.15 -8.96 20.77
C PRO A 161 33.53 -8.96 20.10
N ARG A 162 33.89 -7.85 19.44
CA ARG A 162 35.28 -7.59 19.06
C ARG A 162 36.00 -7.06 20.30
N SER A 163 36.59 -7.98 21.07
CA SER A 163 37.68 -7.72 22.02
C SER A 163 38.92 -8.45 21.55
#